data_AF-A0A0D1XMJ8-F1
#
_entry.id   AF-A0A0D1XMJ8-F1
#
_cell.length_a   1.000
_cell.length_b   1.000
_cell.length_c   1.000
_cell.angle_alpha   90.00
_cell.angle_beta   90.00
_cell.angle_gamma   90.00
#
_symmetry.space_group_name_H-M   'P 1'
#
loop_
_entity.id
_entity.type
_entity.pdbx_description
1 polymer ?
#
loop_
_entity_poly.entity_id
_entity_poly.type
_entity_poly.pdbx_seq_one_letter_code
_entity_poly.pdbx_strand_id
1 'polypeptide(L)'
;MDPKQTIALPLDSQTPSYQPVIFDRFNVRFFKFINKYIPWHKLPPIIGALNLEALRIELRQKNLHDGYAAGIAQGTYKSEPLEDERYKNARNSDGKFNSLELPNMGCSGMRFGRTFARQFTPKPNQDELWNPNPRMLSEQFMKRKEFIPATTLNLLAAAWIQFQTRLVPP
;
A
#
# COMPACT_ATOMS: atom_id res chain seq x y z
N MET A 1 -7.10 15.82 -39.06
CA MET A 1 -6.90 14.56 -38.32
C MET A 1 -7.37 14.85 -36.90
N ASP A 2 -8.62 14.48 -36.62
CA ASP A 2 -9.38 14.99 -35.47
C ASP A 2 -8.84 14.46 -34.13
N PRO A 3 -8.52 15.35 -33.16
CA PRO A 3 -8.12 14.96 -31.82
C PRO A 3 -9.35 14.91 -30.90
N LYS A 4 -10.28 13.99 -31.15
CA LYS A 4 -11.40 13.72 -30.23
C LYS A 4 -11.77 12.24 -30.28
N GLN A 5 -11.25 11.48 -29.31
CA GLN A 5 -11.93 10.39 -28.59
C GLN A 5 -10.91 9.65 -27.70
N THR A 6 -10.33 10.36 -26.73
CA THR A 6 -9.88 9.68 -25.52
C THR A 6 -11.14 9.40 -24.72
N ILE A 7 -11.70 8.20 -24.88
CA ILE A 7 -12.79 7.71 -24.05
C ILE A 7 -12.27 7.73 -22.62
N ALA A 8 -12.66 8.75 -21.85
CA ALA A 8 -12.46 8.75 -20.42
C ALA A 8 -13.28 7.59 -19.87
N LEU A 9 -12.60 6.47 -19.55
CA LEU A 9 -13.21 5.38 -18.81
C LEU A 9 -13.82 5.99 -17.54
N PRO A 10 -15.11 5.73 -17.24
CA PRO A 10 -15.79 6.34 -16.12
C PRO A 10 -15.04 6.09 -14.81
N LEU A 11 -15.14 7.05 -13.87
CA LEU A 11 -14.42 7.19 -12.60
C LEU A 11 -14.38 5.94 -11.69
N ASP A 12 -15.14 4.90 -12.00
CA ASP A 12 -15.48 3.75 -11.15
C ASP A 12 -15.25 2.37 -11.80
N SER A 13 -14.51 2.27 -12.91
CA SER A 13 -14.38 0.99 -13.64
C SER A 13 -13.53 -0.09 -12.94
N GLN A 14 -12.93 0.18 -11.78
CA GLN A 14 -12.24 -0.85 -10.99
C GLN A 14 -13.10 -1.29 -9.81
N THR A 15 -13.78 -2.43 -9.95
CA THR A 15 -14.43 -3.10 -8.82
C THR A 15 -13.38 -3.43 -7.76
N PRO A 16 -13.59 -3.05 -6.48
CA PRO A 16 -12.61 -3.34 -5.45
C PRO A 16 -12.44 -4.85 -5.27
N SER A 17 -11.18 -5.27 -5.10
CA SER A 17 -10.81 -6.69 -4.99
C SER A 17 -11.40 -7.36 -3.76
N TYR A 18 -11.68 -6.59 -2.71
CA TYR A 18 -12.30 -7.05 -1.48
C TYR A 18 -13.67 -6.38 -1.29
N GLN A 19 -14.69 -7.19 -1.03
CA GLN A 19 -16.05 -6.72 -0.76
C GLN A 19 -16.44 -7.11 0.67
N PRO A 20 -16.65 -6.12 1.57
CA PRO A 20 -17.04 -6.41 2.94
C PRO A 20 -18.46 -6.95 3.01
N VAL A 21 -18.70 -7.86 3.96
CA VAL A 21 -20.04 -8.40 4.25
C VAL A 21 -20.94 -7.33 4.89
N ILE A 22 -22.23 -7.61 5.03
CA ILE A 22 -23.21 -6.63 5.54
C ILE A 22 -22.84 -6.14 6.93
N PHE A 23 -22.42 -7.07 7.81
CA PHE A 23 -22.00 -6.75 9.17
C PHE A 23 -20.79 -5.80 9.20
N ASP A 24 -19.79 -6.08 8.36
CA ASP A 24 -18.60 -5.24 8.21
C ASP A 24 -18.98 -3.83 7.74
N ARG A 25 -19.87 -3.71 6.75
CA ARG A 25 -20.35 -2.40 6.26
C ARG A 25 -21.05 -1.61 7.36
N PHE A 26 -21.85 -2.29 8.19
CA PHE A 26 -22.49 -1.67 9.35
C PHE A 26 -21.45 -1.17 10.36
N ASN A 27 -20.50 -2.03 10.75
CA ASN A 27 -19.43 -1.67 11.70
C ASN A 27 -18.59 -0.48 11.22
N VAL A 28 -18.21 -0.48 9.93
CA VAL A 28 -17.49 0.64 9.31
C VAL A 28 -18.31 1.93 9.45
N ARG A 29 -19.61 1.91 9.12
CA ARG A 29 -20.46 3.10 9.21
C ARG A 29 -20.64 3.58 10.66
N PHE A 30 -20.80 2.64 11.59
CA PHE A 30 -20.92 2.92 13.01
C PHE A 30 -19.66 3.61 13.57
N PHE A 31 -18.48 3.02 13.34
CA PHE A 31 -17.23 3.60 13.84
C PHE A 31 -16.85 4.88 13.12
N LYS A 32 -17.18 5.06 11.84
CA LYS A 32 -17.05 6.36 11.17
C LYS A 32 -17.86 7.45 11.84
N PHE A 33 -19.10 7.14 12.24
CA PHE A 33 -19.94 8.09 12.94
C PHE A 33 -19.32 8.46 14.29
N ILE A 34 -18.86 7.49 15.07
CA ILE A 34 -18.15 7.74 16.34
C ILE A 34 -16.90 8.60 16.11
N ASN A 35 -16.08 8.24 15.11
CA ASN A 35 -14.82 8.93 14.80
C ASN A 35 -15.00 10.39 14.36
N LYS A 36 -16.21 10.80 13.96
CA LYS A 36 -16.53 12.21 13.72
C LYS A 36 -16.47 13.05 15.00
N TYR A 37 -16.72 12.44 16.15
CA TYR A 37 -16.80 13.12 17.44
C TYR A 37 -15.65 12.75 18.38
N ILE A 38 -15.23 11.49 18.38
CA ILE A 38 -14.20 10.97 19.29
C ILE A 38 -13.14 10.22 18.47
N PRO A 39 -11.87 10.67 18.47
CA PRO A 39 -10.79 9.95 17.83
C PRO A 39 -10.62 8.53 18.40
N TRP A 40 -10.34 7.56 17.53
CA TRP A 40 -10.27 6.13 17.89
C TRP A 40 -9.34 5.83 19.08
N HIS A 41 -8.22 6.54 19.22
CA HIS A 41 -7.21 6.32 20.27
C HIS A 41 -7.65 6.80 21.66
N LYS A 42 -8.78 7.53 21.75
CA LYS A 42 -9.38 7.95 23.02
C LYS A 42 -10.46 6.98 23.52
N LEU A 43 -10.82 5.97 22.72
CA LEU A 43 -11.80 4.96 23.12
C LEU A 43 -11.16 3.95 24.08
N PRO A 44 -11.96 3.29 24.94
CA PRO A 44 -11.48 2.18 25.75
C PRO A 44 -10.80 1.11 24.87
N PRO A 45 -9.73 0.43 25.34
CA PRO A 45 -8.86 -0.39 24.48
C PRO A 45 -9.57 -1.42 23.60
N ILE A 46 -10.56 -2.14 24.13
CA ILE A 46 -11.32 -3.15 23.37
C ILE A 46 -12.15 -2.48 22.26
N ILE A 47 -12.80 -1.36 22.57
CA ILE A 47 -13.61 -0.60 21.60
C ILE A 47 -12.70 0.04 20.54
N GLY A 48 -11.53 0.56 20.95
CA GLY A 48 -10.50 1.07 20.05
C GLY A 48 -9.98 0.00 19.09
N ALA A 49 -9.77 -1.23 19.56
CA ALA A 49 -9.37 -2.35 18.72
C ALA A 49 -10.45 -2.72 17.68
N LEU A 50 -11.73 -2.73 18.08
CA LEU A 50 -12.84 -2.95 17.14
C LEU A 50 -12.94 -1.82 16.10
N ASN A 51 -12.65 -0.58 16.49
CA ASN A 51 -12.57 0.56 15.58
C ASN A 51 -11.42 0.40 14.58
N LEU A 52 -10.25 -0.06 15.03
CA LEU A 52 -9.12 -0.36 14.14
C LEU A 52 -9.45 -1.47 13.14
N GLU A 53 -10.21 -2.49 13.53
CA GLU A 53 -10.67 -3.52 12.59
C GLU A 53 -11.63 -2.95 11.54
N ALA A 54 -12.58 -2.10 11.94
CA ALA A 54 -13.44 -1.39 11.00
C ALA A 54 -12.64 -0.50 10.03
N LEU A 55 -11.63 0.23 10.51
CA LEU A 55 -10.72 1.00 9.66
C LEU A 55 -9.96 0.10 8.68
N ARG A 56 -9.48 -1.06 9.15
CA ARG A 56 -8.77 -2.05 8.32
C ARG A 56 -9.64 -2.58 7.19
N ILE A 57 -10.89 -2.95 7.48
CA ILE A 57 -11.86 -3.42 6.50
C ILE A 57 -12.07 -2.38 5.40
N GLU A 58 -12.29 -1.11 5.78
CA GLU A 58 -12.48 -0.04 4.81
C GLU A 58 -11.23 0.18 3.95
N LEU A 59 -10.04 0.26 4.57
CA LEU A 59 -8.79 0.45 3.84
C LEU A 59 -8.51 -0.74 2.91
N ARG A 60 -8.83 -1.97 3.32
CA ARG A 60 -8.70 -3.14 2.44
C ARG A 60 -9.61 -3.05 1.23
N GLN A 61 -10.83 -2.55 1.40
CA GLN A 61 -11.78 -2.35 0.31
C GLN A 61 -11.32 -1.25 -0.65
N LYS A 62 -10.76 -0.14 -0.13
CA LYS A 62 -10.60 1.10 -0.91
C LYS A 62 -9.17 1.49 -1.25
N ASN A 63 -8.17 0.84 -0.64
CA ASN A 63 -6.76 1.24 -0.72
C ASN A 63 -5.85 0.11 -1.19
N LEU A 64 -6.37 -0.90 -1.89
CA LEU A 64 -5.56 -1.94 -2.53
C LEU A 64 -5.71 -1.85 -4.05
N HIS A 65 -4.76 -1.17 -4.70
CA HIS A 65 -4.73 -1.01 -6.16
C HIS A 65 -3.49 -1.70 -6.76
N ASP A 66 -3.71 -2.46 -7.83
CA ASP A 66 -2.63 -3.16 -8.53
C ASP A 66 -1.76 -2.17 -9.35
N GLY A 67 -0.45 -2.45 -9.41
CA GLY A 67 0.51 -1.75 -10.26
C GLY A 67 0.44 -2.19 -11.73
N TYR A 68 -0.17 -3.34 -12.00
CA TYR A 68 -0.41 -3.91 -13.32
C TYR A 68 -1.86 -3.65 -13.79
N ALA A 69 -2.07 -3.65 -15.11
CA ALA A 69 -3.41 -3.51 -15.68
C ALA A 69 -4.22 -4.82 -15.60
N ALA A 70 -3.53 -5.96 -15.53
CA ALA A 70 -4.12 -7.29 -15.39
C ALA A 70 -3.20 -8.17 -14.55
N GLY A 71 -3.79 -9.14 -13.85
CA GLY A 71 -3.08 -10.08 -12.97
C GLY A 71 -2.15 -11.07 -13.69
N ILE A 72 -2.09 -11.05 -15.02
CA ILE A 72 -1.26 -11.96 -15.84
C ILE A 72 0.22 -11.87 -15.43
N ALA A 73 0.69 -10.69 -15.04
CA ALA A 73 2.08 -10.49 -14.60
C ALA A 73 2.45 -11.31 -13.35
N GLN A 74 1.46 -11.65 -12.52
CA GLN A 74 1.66 -12.46 -11.32
C GLN A 74 1.80 -13.96 -11.63
N GLY A 75 1.62 -14.35 -12.89
CA GLY A 75 1.67 -15.74 -13.32
C GLY A 75 0.46 -16.55 -12.89
N THR A 76 0.45 -17.81 -13.32
CA THR A 76 -0.50 -18.85 -12.92
C THR A 76 0.27 -20.16 -12.80
N TYR A 77 -0.32 -21.17 -12.15
CA TYR A 77 0.26 -22.52 -12.09
C TYR A 77 0.59 -23.13 -13.48
N LYS A 78 -0.03 -22.63 -14.57
CA LYS A 78 0.25 -23.07 -15.93
C LYS A 78 1.44 -22.36 -16.56
N SER A 79 1.55 -21.05 -16.34
CA SER A 79 2.62 -20.24 -16.95
C SER A 79 3.93 -20.35 -16.18
N GLU A 80 3.83 -20.53 -14.87
CA GLU A 80 4.95 -20.67 -13.93
C GLU A 80 4.69 -21.92 -13.07
N PRO A 81 4.90 -23.13 -13.63
CA PRO A 81 4.72 -24.35 -12.85
C PRO A 81 5.71 -24.40 -11.70
N LEU A 82 5.32 -25.06 -10.61
CA LEU A 82 6.19 -25.23 -9.45
C LEU A 82 7.43 -26.02 -9.86
N GLU A 83 8.60 -25.38 -9.77
CA GLU A 83 9.88 -25.98 -10.18
C GLU A 83 10.30 -27.12 -9.23
N ASP A 84 10.05 -26.95 -7.93
CA ASP A 84 10.40 -27.91 -6.90
C ASP A 84 9.34 -27.88 -5.78
N GLU A 85 8.89 -29.07 -5.40
CA GLU A 85 7.93 -29.33 -4.33
C GLU A 85 8.36 -28.74 -2.97
N ARG A 86 9.67 -28.57 -2.74
CA ARG A 86 10.20 -27.92 -1.52
C ARG A 86 9.60 -26.53 -1.28
N TYR A 87 9.25 -25.79 -2.32
CA TYR A 87 8.77 -24.42 -2.20
C TYR A 87 7.34 -24.32 -1.65
N LYS A 88 6.66 -25.44 -1.43
CA LYS A 88 5.41 -25.48 -0.64
C LYS A 88 5.66 -25.17 0.84
N ASN A 89 6.85 -25.47 1.35
CA ASN A 89 7.19 -25.35 2.77
C ASN A 89 8.45 -24.49 3.03
N ALA A 90 9.22 -24.17 2.00
CA ALA A 90 10.44 -23.38 2.10
C ALA A 90 10.35 -22.10 1.25
N ARG A 91 11.00 -21.03 1.69
CA ARG A 91 11.07 -19.78 0.93
C ARG A 91 12.01 -19.94 -0.27
N ASN A 92 11.54 -19.53 -1.45
CA ASN A 92 12.39 -19.35 -2.61
C ASN A 92 13.24 -18.08 -2.42
N SER A 93 14.52 -18.13 -2.83
CA SER A 93 15.45 -17.00 -2.73
C SER A 93 15.00 -15.76 -3.50
N ASP A 94 14.33 -15.95 -4.64
CA ASP A 94 13.79 -14.87 -5.46
C ASP A 94 12.39 -14.41 -4.98
N GLY A 95 11.83 -15.09 -3.98
CA GLY A 95 10.49 -14.82 -3.44
C GLY A 95 9.34 -15.40 -4.26
N LYS A 96 9.62 -16.21 -5.30
CA LYS A 96 8.59 -16.94 -6.06
C LYS A 96 7.88 -18.00 -5.22
N PHE A 97 6.71 -18.42 -5.70
CA PHE A 97 5.89 -19.54 -5.18
C PHE A 97 5.36 -19.35 -3.75
N ASN A 98 5.37 -18.12 -3.23
CA ASN A 98 4.72 -17.82 -1.94
C ASN A 98 3.19 -17.89 -2.04
N SER A 99 2.64 -17.59 -3.22
CA SER A 99 1.27 -17.98 -3.61
C SER A 99 1.37 -19.04 -4.70
N LEU A 100 0.69 -20.18 -4.50
CA LEU A 100 0.66 -21.26 -5.51
C LEU A 100 -0.24 -20.91 -6.69
N GLU A 101 -1.23 -20.04 -6.48
CA GLU A 101 -2.13 -19.57 -7.54
C GLU A 101 -1.49 -18.47 -8.39
N LEU A 102 -0.70 -17.60 -7.75
CA LEU A 102 0.00 -16.46 -8.35
C LEU A 102 1.50 -16.54 -8.04
N PRO A 103 2.26 -17.39 -8.76
CA PRO A 103 3.64 -17.73 -8.40
C PRO A 103 4.61 -16.55 -8.29
N ASN A 104 4.38 -15.46 -9.03
CA ASN A 104 5.26 -14.29 -8.99
C ASN A 104 4.82 -13.25 -7.94
N MET A 105 3.75 -13.50 -7.18
CA MET A 105 3.25 -12.53 -6.21
C MET A 105 4.26 -12.28 -5.08
N GLY A 106 4.84 -11.08 -5.09
CA GLY A 106 5.81 -10.64 -4.08
C GLY A 106 7.25 -11.05 -4.35
N CYS A 107 7.57 -11.59 -5.53
CA CYS A 107 8.95 -11.90 -5.92
C CYS A 107 9.72 -10.64 -6.36
N SER A 108 11.04 -10.77 -6.49
CA SER A 108 11.89 -9.72 -7.05
C SER A 108 11.46 -9.33 -8.47
N GLY A 109 11.68 -8.07 -8.85
CA GLY A 109 11.31 -7.52 -10.17
C GLY A 109 9.82 -7.20 -10.36
N MET A 110 8.95 -7.48 -9.39
CA MET A 110 7.53 -7.10 -9.46
C MET A 110 7.31 -5.62 -9.15
N ARG A 111 6.30 -5.02 -9.79
CA ARG A 111 5.89 -3.64 -9.51
C ARG A 111 5.30 -3.50 -8.13
N PHE A 112 5.57 -2.37 -7.48
CA PHE A 112 4.86 -1.97 -6.28
C PHE A 112 3.38 -1.70 -6.57
N GLY A 113 2.51 -2.26 -5.72
CA GLY A 113 1.10 -1.87 -5.64
C GLY A 113 0.94 -0.44 -5.11
N ARG A 114 -0.29 0.07 -5.11
CA ARG A 114 -0.61 1.43 -4.64
C ARG A 114 -1.72 1.43 -3.60
N THR A 115 -1.60 2.35 -2.65
CA THR A 115 -2.66 2.64 -1.65
C THR A 115 -3.66 3.69 -2.11
N PHE A 116 -3.36 4.39 -3.20
CA PHE A 116 -4.23 5.38 -3.84
C PHE A 116 -4.44 5.02 -5.31
N ALA A 117 -5.64 5.29 -5.82
CA ALA A 117 -5.96 5.04 -7.22
C ALA A 117 -5.05 5.85 -8.15
N ARG A 118 -4.74 5.28 -9.32
CA ARG A 118 -3.82 5.88 -10.30
C ARG A 118 -4.29 7.25 -10.80
N GLN A 119 -5.60 7.46 -10.90
CA GLN A 119 -6.19 8.74 -11.32
C GLN A 119 -5.84 9.91 -10.38
N PHE A 120 -5.63 9.63 -9.09
CA PHE A 120 -5.21 10.64 -8.10
C PHE A 120 -3.69 10.74 -7.96
N THR A 121 -2.95 9.88 -8.66
CA THR A 121 -1.48 9.83 -8.63
C THR A 121 -0.91 9.82 -10.04
N PRO A 122 -1.24 10.83 -10.88
CA PRO A 122 -0.64 10.97 -12.20
C PRO A 122 0.86 11.22 -12.09
N LYS A 123 1.60 10.88 -13.15
CA LYS A 123 3.02 11.22 -13.23
C LYS A 123 3.14 12.75 -13.31
N PRO A 124 3.95 13.39 -12.44
CA PRO A 124 4.17 14.83 -12.52
C PRO A 124 4.89 15.20 -13.81
N ASN A 125 4.60 16.39 -14.34
CA ASN A 125 5.36 16.97 -15.45
C ASN A 125 6.70 17.54 -14.96
N GLN A 126 7.55 17.98 -15.89
CA GLN A 126 8.89 18.46 -15.56
C GLN A 126 8.85 19.70 -14.66
N ASP A 127 7.93 20.64 -14.92
CA ASP A 127 7.83 21.87 -14.13
C ASP A 127 7.32 21.59 -12.71
N GLU A 128 6.37 20.67 -12.54
CA GLU A 128 5.86 20.20 -11.25
C GLU A 128 6.94 19.50 -10.41
N LEU A 129 7.92 18.84 -11.05
CA LEU A 129 9.06 18.23 -10.36
C LEU A 129 10.01 19.26 -9.75
N TRP A 130 10.12 20.46 -10.35
CA TRP A 130 11.08 21.49 -9.95
C TRP A 130 10.46 22.70 -9.25
N ASN A 131 9.14 22.83 -9.23
CA ASN A 131 8.45 23.98 -8.66
C ASN A 131 7.42 23.53 -7.60
N PRO A 132 7.67 23.81 -6.31
CA PRO A 132 8.83 24.52 -5.76
C PRO A 132 10.14 23.72 -5.83
N ASN A 133 11.29 24.41 -5.85
CA ASN A 133 12.61 23.79 -5.95
C ASN A 133 12.85 22.82 -4.77
N PRO A 134 13.12 21.52 -5.03
CA PRO A 134 13.33 20.53 -3.97
C PRO A 134 14.47 20.86 -3.00
N ARG A 135 15.55 21.52 -3.48
CA ARG A 135 16.66 21.95 -2.62
C ARG A 135 16.22 23.05 -1.67
N MET A 136 15.41 24.00 -2.16
CA MET A 136 14.86 25.06 -1.33
C MET A 136 13.96 24.48 -0.23
N LEU A 137 13.07 23.51 -0.56
CA LEU A 137 12.26 22.82 0.44
C LEU A 137 13.12 22.09 1.50
N SER A 138 14.19 21.42 1.08
CA SER A 138 15.11 20.71 1.97
C SER A 138 15.78 21.66 2.98
N GLU A 139 16.33 22.78 2.50
CA GLU A 139 16.99 23.77 3.38
C GLU A 139 15.99 24.46 4.32
N GLN A 140 14.77 24.75 3.85
CA GLN A 140 13.79 25.50 4.62
C GLN A 140 13.07 24.64 5.66
N PHE A 141 12.69 23.40 5.31
CA PHE A 141 11.81 22.58 6.14
C PHE A 141 12.48 21.33 6.74
N MET A 142 13.49 20.76 6.09
CA MET A 142 14.08 19.47 6.49
C MET A 142 15.43 19.60 7.19
N LYS A 143 16.14 20.72 6.99
CA LYS A 143 17.43 20.97 7.62
C LYS A 143 17.32 20.98 9.14
N ARG A 144 18.06 20.08 9.79
CA ARG A 144 18.16 20.04 11.25
C ARG A 144 18.88 21.29 11.75
N LYS A 145 18.20 22.11 12.55
CA LYS A 145 18.80 23.26 13.24
C LYS A 145 19.31 22.88 14.63
N GLU A 146 18.50 22.13 15.36
CA GLU A 146 18.80 21.63 16.70
C GLU A 146 18.41 20.15 16.81
N PHE A 147 19.01 19.44 17.76
CA PHE A 147 18.67 18.05 18.02
C PHE A 147 17.48 17.95 18.97
N ILE A 148 16.39 17.33 18.49
CA ILE A 148 15.20 17.03 19.30
C ILE A 148 15.28 15.54 19.71
N PRO A 149 15.49 15.21 21.00
CA PRO A 149 15.62 13.82 21.44
C PRO A 149 14.26 13.09 21.40
N ALA A 150 14.28 11.84 20.93
CA ALA A 150 13.14 10.92 21.04
C ALA A 150 13.25 10.16 22.37
N THR A 151 12.49 10.56 23.39
CA THR A 151 12.60 10.02 24.76
C THR A 151 12.02 8.62 24.94
N THR A 152 11.23 8.13 23.97
CA THR A 152 10.55 6.83 24.02
C THR A 152 11.23 5.74 23.19
N LEU A 153 12.29 6.07 22.43
CA LEU A 153 12.94 5.16 21.50
C LEU A 153 14.47 5.25 21.60
N ASN A 154 15.15 4.12 21.41
CA ASN A 154 16.61 4.05 21.38
C ASN A 154 17.14 3.94 19.95
N LEU A 155 18.47 4.01 19.80
CA LEU A 155 19.12 3.90 18.49
C LEU A 155 18.92 2.53 17.83
N LEU A 156 18.73 1.46 18.62
CA LEU A 156 18.48 0.12 18.08
C LEU A 156 17.14 0.08 17.31
N ALA A 157 16.11 0.79 17.77
CA ALA A 157 14.85 0.91 17.04
C ALA A 157 15.05 1.57 15.66
N ALA A 158 15.93 2.57 15.57
CA ALA A 158 16.29 3.22 14.30
C ALA A 158 17.07 2.29 13.37
N ALA A 159 18.03 1.53 13.90
CA ALA A 159 18.76 0.52 13.13
C ALA A 159 17.83 -0.59 12.63
N TRP A 160 16.90 -1.04 13.48
CA TRP A 160 15.93 -2.08 13.16
C TRP A 160 15.01 -1.67 12.01
N ILE A 161 14.43 -0.47 12.03
CA ILE A 161 13.54 -0.06 10.93
C ILE A 161 14.29 0.08 9.60
N GLN A 162 15.58 0.47 9.64
CA GLN A 162 16.42 0.52 8.45
C GLN A 162 16.80 -0.89 7.95
N PHE A 163 16.97 -1.85 8.86
CA PHE A 163 17.15 -3.25 8.51
C PHE A 163 15.92 -3.82 7.79
N GLN A 164 14.70 -3.54 8.30
CA GLN A 164 13.46 -4.01 7.68
C GLN A 164 13.27 -3.54 6.23
N THR A 165 13.75 -2.33 5.86
CA THR A 165 13.65 -1.82 4.48
C THR A 165 14.70 -2.38 3.53
N ARG A 166 15.70 -3.10 4.03
CA ARG A 166 16.78 -3.72 3.24
C ARG A 166 16.71 -5.25 3.18
N LEU A 167 15.59 -5.84 3.60
CA LEU A 167 15.42 -7.30 3.64
C LEU A 167 15.38 -7.97 2.25
N VAL A 168 15.22 -7.21 1.17
CA VAL A 168 15.21 -7.72 -0.20
C VAL A 168 16.49 -7.25 -0.91
N PRO A 169 17.39 -8.16 -1.31
CA PRO A 169 18.54 -7.80 -2.14
C PRO A 169 18.09 -7.27 -3.51
N PRO A 170 18.89 -6.39 -4.16
CA PRO A 170 18.55 -5.77 -5.44
C PRO A 170 18.32 -6.78 -6.57
#